data_AF-A0A1H9DFH3-F1
#
_entry.id   AF-A0A1H9DFH3-F1
#
_cell.length_a   1.000
_cell.length_b   1.000
_cell.length_c   1.000
_cell.angle_alpha   90.00
_cell.angle_beta   90.00
_cell.angle_gamma   90.00
#
_symmetry.space_group_name_H-M   'P 1'
#
loop_
_entity.id
_entity.type
_entity.pdbx_description
1 polymer ?
#
loop_
_entity_poly.entity_id
_entity_poly.type
_entity_poly.pdbx_seq_one_letter_code
_entity_poly.pdbx_strand_id
1 'polypeptide(L)' 'TRHVWEDSKDKVRENRLSNEGKWIYRMRKEKVERSFADSKELHGLRYCRLRGRDNVREQALMTAACQNMKKIALHLDRVV' A
#
# COMPACT_ATOMS: atom_id res chain seq x y z
N THR A 1 21.17 -19.76 18.50
CA THR A 1 21.89 -19.08 17.39
C THR A 1 20.99 -17.99 16.83
N ARG A 2 21.47 -16.75 16.69
CA ARG A 2 20.67 -15.61 16.18
C ARG A 2 20.48 -15.77 14.67
N HIS A 3 19.28 -15.49 14.18
CA HIS A 3 18.94 -15.62 12.77
C HIS A 3 19.55 -14.46 11.96
N VAL A 4 19.93 -14.70 10.70
CA VAL A 4 20.61 -13.71 9.83
C VAL A 4 19.83 -12.39 9.71
N TRP A 5 18.50 -12.47 9.79
CA TRP A 5 17.62 -11.32 9.60
C TRP A 5 17.25 -10.57 10.89
N GLU A 6 17.71 -11.04 12.04
CA GLU A 6 17.24 -10.53 13.33
C GLU A 6 17.61 -9.06 13.54
N ASP A 7 18.81 -8.65 13.14
CA ASP A 7 19.26 -7.25 13.22
C ASP A 7 18.42 -6.32 12.33
N SER A 8 17.98 -6.82 11.18
CA SER A 8 17.10 -6.04 10.30
C SER A 8 15.70 -5.89 10.87
N LYS A 9 15.17 -6.94 11.52
CA LYS A 9 13.88 -6.89 12.21
C LYS A 9 13.91 -5.91 13.39
N ASP A 10 14.99 -5.91 14.16
CA ASP A 10 15.17 -5.00 15.30
C ASP A 10 15.17 -3.54 14.84
N LYS A 11 15.91 -3.21 13.76
CA LYS A 11 15.87 -1.87 13.14
C LYS A 11 14.47 -1.45 12.71
N VAL A 12 13.72 -2.34 12.06
CA VAL A 12 12.33 -2.04 11.65
C VAL A 12 11.43 -1.84 12.86
N ARG A 13 11.63 -2.61 13.93
CA ARG A 13 10.89 -2.47 15.18
C ARG A 13 11.17 -1.12 15.85
N GLU A 14 12.43 -0.72 15.95
CA GLU A 14 12.84 0.59 16.47
C GLU A 14 12.22 1.73 15.65
N ASN A 15 12.29 1.64 14.31
CA ASN A 15 11.65 2.60 13.42
C ASN A 15 10.14 2.70 13.65
N ARG A 16 9.45 1.58 13.86
CA ARG A 16 8.01 1.58 14.17
C ARG A 16 7.69 2.23 15.52
N LEU A 17 8.57 2.07 16.51
CA LEU A 17 8.38 2.58 17.87
C LEU A 17 8.75 4.07 18.03
N SER A 18 9.52 4.62 17.10
CA SER A 18 9.78 6.06 16.99
C SER A 18 8.48 6.88 16.91
N ASN A 19 8.57 8.18 17.19
CA ASN A 19 7.41 9.07 17.15
C ASN A 19 6.85 9.20 15.73
N GLU A 20 7.74 9.32 14.75
CA GLU A 20 7.45 9.35 13.33
C GLU A 20 6.80 8.04 12.89
N GLY A 21 7.36 6.90 13.31
CA GLY A 21 6.83 5.57 13.02
C GLY A 21 5.41 5.39 13.53
N LYS A 22 5.12 5.83 14.76
CA LYS A 22 3.78 5.80 15.34
C LYS A 22 2.80 6.71 14.57
N TRP A 23 3.25 7.89 14.15
CA TRP A 23 2.44 8.80 13.34
C TRP A 23 2.12 8.22 11.96
N ILE A 24 3.13 7.68 11.26
CA ILE A 24 2.95 6.99 9.97
C ILE A 24 2.00 5.79 10.14
N TYR A 25 2.17 5.01 11.21
CA TYR A 25 1.32 3.85 11.49
C TYR A 25 -0.15 4.24 11.69
N ARG A 26 -0.43 5.38 12.35
CA ARG A 26 -1.79 5.93 12.47
C ARG A 26 -2.35 6.31 11.09
N MET A 27 -1.57 7.01 10.27
CA MET A 27 -2.00 7.45 8.93
C MET A 27 -2.23 6.28 7.95
N ARG A 28 -1.52 5.16 8.13
CA ARG A 28 -1.63 3.97 7.29
C ARG A 28 -3.06 3.42 7.25
N LYS A 29 -3.77 3.42 8.37
CA LYS A 29 -5.17 2.97 8.47
C LYS A 29 -6.10 3.84 7.62
N GLU A 30 -5.89 5.15 7.66
CA GLU A 30 -6.73 6.12 6.96
C GLU A 30 -6.46 6.20 5.46
N LYS A 31 -5.21 5.98 5.04
CA LYS A 31 -4.79 6.19 3.64
C LYS A 31 -4.53 4.88 2.92
N VAL A 32 -3.58 4.10 3.43
CA VAL A 32 -3.09 2.90 2.74
C VAL A 32 -4.15 1.80 2.79
N GLU A 33 -4.66 1.47 3.97
CA GLU A 33 -5.63 0.39 4.14
C GLU A 33 -6.96 0.71 3.44
N ARG A 34 -7.39 1.98 3.45
CA ARG A 34 -8.54 2.45 2.67
C ARG A 34 -8.35 2.25 1.16
N SER A 35 -7.20 2.63 0.61
CA SER A 35 -6.88 2.39 -0.81
C SER A 35 -6.87 0.90 -1.17
N PHE A 36 -6.39 0.04 -0.28
CA PHE A 36 -6.43 -1.41 -0.48
C PHE A 36 -7.85 -1.97 -0.42
N ALA A 37 -8.70 -1.47 0.49
CA ALA A 37 -10.10 -1.84 0.57
C ALA A 37 -10.85 -1.45 -0.72
N ASP A 38 -10.68 -0.21 -1.19
CA ASP A 38 -11.26 0.26 -2.45
C ASP A 38 -10.80 -0.60 -3.63
N SER A 39 -9.53 -1.01 -3.65
CA SER A 39 -9.00 -1.91 -4.68
C SER A 39 -9.67 -3.28 -4.69
N LYS A 40 -10.01 -3.81 -3.51
CA LYS A 40 -10.70 -5.09 -3.38
C LYS A 40 -12.14 -5.00 -3.86
N GLU A 41 -12.88 -3.98 -3.43
CA GLU A 41 -14.30 -3.82 -3.77
C GLU A 41 -14.50 -3.32 -5.20
N LEU A 42 -13.84 -2.22 -5.58
CA LEU A 42 -14.13 -1.51 -6.83
C LEU A 42 -13.37 -2.07 -8.03
N HIS A 43 -12.21 -2.70 -7.80
CA HIS A 43 -11.36 -3.20 -8.88
C HIS A 43 -11.25 -4.74 -8.89
N GLY A 44 -12.04 -5.41 -8.07
CA GLY A 44 -12.18 -6.87 -8.06
C GLY A 44 -10.94 -7.63 -7.58
N LEU A 45 -10.08 -7.00 -6.76
CA LEU A 45 -8.88 -7.64 -6.21
C LEU A 45 -9.16 -8.55 -4.99
N ARG A 46 -10.43 -8.85 -4.67
CA ARG A 46 -10.77 -9.90 -3.70
C ARG A 46 -10.33 -11.28 -4.16
N TYR A 47 -10.33 -11.51 -5.47
CA TYR A 47 -9.94 -12.79 -6.08
C TYR A 47 -9.03 -12.56 -7.28
N CYS A 48 -8.15 -13.52 -7.55
CA CYS A 48 -7.37 -13.52 -8.78
C CYS A 48 -8.30 -13.92 -9.93
N ARG A 49 -8.65 -12.98 -10.80
CA ARG A 49 -9.57 -13.21 -11.93
C ARG A 49 -8.85 -13.73 -13.19
N LEU A 50 -7.54 -13.51 -13.26
CA LEU A 50 -6.70 -13.91 -14.39
C LEU A 50 -5.87 -15.15 -14.03
N ARG A 51 -5.58 -15.98 -15.02
CA ARG A 51 -4.69 -17.14 -14.87
C ARG A 51 -3.24 -16.71 -15.02
N GLY A 52 -2.38 -17.18 -14.12
CA GLY A 52 -0.94 -16.89 -14.13
C GLY A 52 -0.58 -15.63 -13.35
N ARG A 53 0.60 -15.67 -12.70
CA ARG A 53 1.09 -14.61 -11.81
C ARG A 53 1.28 -13.28 -12.54
N ASP A 54 1.79 -13.32 -13.77
CA ASP A 54 2.13 -12.11 -14.52
C ASP A 54 0.87 -11.33 -14.92
N ASN A 55 -0.18 -12.03 -15.32
CA ASN A 55 -1.47 -11.42 -15.66
C ASN A 55 -2.14 -10.79 -14.43
N VAL A 56 -2.16 -11.48 -13.29
CA VAL A 56 -2.68 -10.92 -12.02
C VAL A 56 -1.87 -9.70 -11.59
N ARG A 57 -0.54 -9.73 -11.78
CA ARG A 57 0.34 -8.62 -11.48
C ARG A 57 0.04 -7.41 -12.36
N GLU A 58 -0.17 -7.61 -13.66
CA GLU A 58 -0.55 -6.56 -14.59
C GLU A 58 -1.85 -5.87 -14.16
N GLN A 59 -2.89 -6.64 -13.82
CA GLN A 59 -4.15 -6.09 -13.30
C GLN A 59 -3.93 -5.22 -12.04
N ALA A 60 -3.12 -5.71 -11.10
CA ALA A 60 -2.82 -4.97 -9.87
C ALA A 60 -2.06 -3.67 -10.14
N LEU A 61 -1.07 -3.70 -11.04
CA LEU A 61 -0.28 -2.53 -11.41
C LEU A 61 -1.12 -1.48 -12.14
N MET A 62 -1.96 -1.89 -13.09
CA MET A 62 -2.87 -0.98 -13.80
C MET A 62 -3.89 -0.35 -12.84
N THR A 63 -4.42 -1.13 -11.89
CA THR A 63 -5.32 -0.61 -10.85
C THR A 63 -4.63 0.47 -10.00
N ALA A 64 -3.41 0.19 -9.53
CA ALA A 64 -2.62 1.14 -8.75
C ALA A 64 -2.28 2.40 -9.56
N ALA A 65 -1.95 2.27 -10.85
CA ALA A 65 -1.68 3.39 -11.73
C ALA A 65 -2.91 4.32 -11.83
N CYS A 66 -4.10 3.77 -12.07
CA CYS A 66 -5.35 4.53 -12.12
C CYS A 66 -5.65 5.25 -10.80
N GLN A 67 -5.46 4.58 -9.66
CA GLN A 67 -5.66 5.21 -8.34
C GLN A 67 -4.67 6.34 -8.08
N ASN A 68 -3.41 6.18 -8.49
CA ASN A 68 -2.39 7.22 -8.39
C ASN A 68 -2.74 8.43 -9.26
N MET A 69 -3.17 8.21 -10.51
CA MET A 69 -3.62 9.30 -11.40
C MET A 69 -4.81 10.06 -10.80
N LYS A 70 -5.82 9.36 -10.27
CA LYS A 70 -6.94 9.98 -9.56
C LYS A 70 -6.46 10.82 -8.37
N LYS A 71 -5.52 10.30 -7.58
CA LYS A 71 -4.97 11.02 -6.44
C LYS A 71 -4.23 12.29 -6.85
N ILE A 72 -3.44 12.25 -7.94
CA ILE A 72 -2.75 13.42 -8.48
C ILE A 72 -3.76 14.47 -8.93
N ALA A 73 -4.77 14.09 -9.72
CA ALA A 73 -5.81 15.00 -10.17
C ALA A 73 -6.54 15.69 -9.00
N LEU A 74 -6.94 14.92 -7.98
CA LEU A 74 -7.55 15.46 -6.77
C LEU A 74 -6.63 16.38 -5.96
N HIS A 75 -5.31 16.20 -6.06
CA HIS A 75 -4.38 17.09 -5.39
C HIS A 75 -4.22 18.40 -6.15
N LEU A 76 -4.12 18.34 -7.48
CA LEU A 76 -4.04 19.51 -8.35
C LEU A 76 -5.31 20.37 -8.26
N ASP A 77 -6.49 19.74 -8.25
CA ASP A 77 -7.79 20.41 -8.10
C ASP A 77 -7.92 21.22 -6.80
N ARG A 78 -7.22 20.83 -5.73
CA ARG A 78 -7.24 21.54 -4.45
C ARG A 78 -6.22 22.67 -4.35
N VAL A 79 -5.29 22.71 -5.29
CA VAL A 79 -4.20 23.71 -5.34
C VAL A 79 -4.59 24.89 -6.24
N VAL A 80 -5.49 24.66 -7.19
CA VAL A 80 -6.15 25.69 -8.03
C VAL A 80 -7.34 26.27 -7.27
#